data_AF-A0A428VWP8-F1
#
_entry.id   AF-A0A428VWP8-F1
#
_cell.length_a   1.000
_cell.length_b   1.000
_cell.length_c   1.000
_cell.angle_alpha   90.00
_cell.angle_beta   90.00
_cell.angle_gamma   90.00
#
_symmetry.space_group_name_H-M   'P 1'
#
loop_
_entity.id
_entity.type
_entity.pdbx_description
1 polymer ?
#
loop_
_entity_poly.entity_id
_entity_poly.type
_entity_poly.pdbx_seq_one_letter_code
_entity_poly.pdbx_strand_id
1 'polypeptide(L)'
;IHIWERKHLFDLRKAEKNQPAYCAGGPARLLNLAGMHVAAGMGAGMRHQTWQQAVHGTRPATPWADFEARNLENPAKFPLDDMAAAFYSQPRVNAMRMHNAAYTGVPLALEELEIFQAGPTAYQHYSACTAVVGDALLRLDGTQLAPASDRMADRVTYHEQASRYMATLGDAQRLLAVTLQHQ
;
A
#
# COMPACT_ATOMS: atom_id res chain seq x y z
N ILE A 1 -17.35 12.37 10.53
CA ILE A 1 -15.98 12.67 10.99
C ILE A 1 -15.92 12.31 12.47
N HIS A 2 -15.44 11.12 12.81
CA HIS A 2 -15.19 10.74 14.21
C HIS A 2 -13.79 11.21 14.59
N ILE A 3 -13.69 12.02 15.62
CA ILE A 3 -12.42 12.50 16.17
C ILE A 3 -11.85 11.38 17.04
N TRP A 4 -10.70 10.82 16.64
CA TRP A 4 -10.05 9.76 17.38
C TRP A 4 -9.39 10.32 18.65
N GLU A 5 -9.91 9.96 19.83
CA GLU A 5 -9.31 10.31 21.11
C GLU A 5 -8.23 9.30 21.57
N ARG A 6 -7.23 9.77 22.33
CA ARG A 6 -6.10 8.99 22.89
C ARG A 6 -6.51 7.67 23.56
N LYS A 7 -7.70 7.62 24.17
CA LYS A 7 -8.26 6.41 24.81
C LYS A 7 -8.53 5.27 23.82
N HIS A 8 -8.74 5.57 22.54
CA HIS A 8 -8.95 4.58 21.49
C HIS A 8 -7.63 3.98 20.97
N LEU A 9 -6.47 4.55 21.32
CA LEU A 9 -5.16 4.10 20.84
C LEU A 9 -4.47 3.10 21.79
N PHE A 10 -4.78 3.13 23.11
CA PHE A 10 -3.98 2.42 24.11
C PHE A 10 -4.74 1.85 25.30
N ASP A 11 -6.04 1.56 25.22
CA ASP A 11 -6.67 0.82 26.32
C ASP A 11 -6.43 -0.69 26.17
N LEU A 12 -5.34 -1.17 26.77
CA LEU A 12 -5.04 -2.59 26.96
C LEU A 12 -6.01 -3.27 27.96
N ARG A 13 -7.15 -2.66 28.31
CA ARG A 13 -8.08 -3.15 29.34
C ARG A 13 -9.43 -3.59 28.78
N LYS A 14 -9.46 -4.82 28.30
CA LYS A 14 -10.16 -5.95 28.94
C LYS A 14 -10.25 -7.08 27.94
N ALA A 15 -9.43 -8.08 28.23
CA ALA A 15 -9.40 -9.37 27.56
C ALA A 15 -10.62 -10.21 27.87
N GLU A 16 -11.78 -9.74 27.42
CA GLU A 16 -12.99 -10.56 27.40
C GLU A 16 -13.27 -11.09 25.98
N LYS A 17 -12.65 -10.50 24.94
CA LYS A 17 -12.56 -11.05 23.56
C LYS A 17 -11.19 -10.76 22.89
N ASN A 18 -10.15 -10.46 23.68
CA ASN A 18 -8.83 -9.95 23.25
C ASN A 18 -7.90 -11.00 22.65
N GLN A 19 -7.44 -10.73 21.44
CA GLN A 19 -6.02 -10.88 21.13
C GLN A 19 -5.40 -9.47 21.08
N PRO A 20 -4.17 -9.25 21.59
CA PRO A 20 -3.50 -7.97 21.41
C PRO A 20 -3.34 -7.69 19.92
N ALA A 21 -3.73 -6.49 19.47
CA ALA A 21 -3.30 -6.02 18.16
C ALA A 21 -1.77 -6.05 18.16
N TYR A 22 -1.16 -6.75 17.18
CA TYR A 22 0.29 -6.82 17.07
C TYR A 22 0.82 -5.40 16.90
N CYS A 23 1.35 -4.83 17.97
CA CYS A 23 1.94 -3.50 17.96
C CYS A 23 3.47 -3.65 17.95
N ALA A 24 4.08 -3.27 16.83
CA ALA A 24 5.53 -3.15 16.69
C ALA A 24 5.91 -1.68 16.72
N GLY A 25 6.96 -1.30 17.46
CA GLY A 25 7.34 0.09 17.54
C GLY A 25 8.44 0.41 18.54
N GLY A 26 8.82 1.67 18.59
CA GLY A 26 9.90 2.15 19.44
C GLY A 26 10.21 3.63 19.24
N PRO A 27 11.14 4.19 20.03
CA PRO A 27 11.69 5.52 19.78
C PRO A 27 12.28 5.61 18.36
N ALA A 28 11.99 6.69 17.64
CA ALA A 28 12.40 6.89 16.26
C ALA A 28 13.92 6.69 16.08
N ARG A 29 14.74 7.18 17.04
CA ARG A 29 16.20 7.02 17.02
C ARG A 29 16.72 5.58 17.06
N LEU A 30 15.88 4.62 17.49
CA LEU A 30 16.23 3.20 17.55
C LEU A 30 15.73 2.43 16.32
N LEU A 31 14.96 3.08 15.46
CA LEU A 31 14.42 2.49 14.24
C LEU A 31 15.29 2.91 13.06
N ASN A 32 15.72 1.95 12.24
CA ASN A 32 16.49 2.24 11.03
C ASN A 32 15.57 2.66 9.87
N LEU A 33 14.83 3.77 10.03
CA LEU A 33 13.85 4.23 9.05
C LEU A 33 14.51 4.52 7.69
N ALA A 34 15.69 5.16 7.70
CA ALA A 34 16.46 5.43 6.48
C ALA A 34 16.89 4.13 5.78
N GLY A 35 17.39 3.14 6.54
CA GLY A 35 17.74 1.83 5.99
C GLY A 35 16.53 1.07 5.45
N MET A 36 15.35 1.19 6.09
CA MET A 36 14.11 0.60 5.58
C MET A 36 13.72 1.20 4.22
N HIS A 37 13.77 2.53 4.07
CA HIS A 37 13.52 3.20 2.79
C HIS A 37 14.48 2.70 1.68
N VAL A 38 15.78 2.68 1.98
CA VAL A 38 16.82 2.26 1.02
C VAL A 38 16.65 0.79 0.63
N ALA A 39 16.43 -0.10 1.62
CA ALA A 39 16.24 -1.53 1.37
C ALA A 39 14.98 -1.81 0.54
N ALA A 40 13.87 -1.13 0.84
CA ALA A 40 12.63 -1.29 0.09
C ALA A 40 12.76 -0.77 -1.35
N GLY A 41 13.40 0.39 -1.56
CA GLY A 41 13.68 0.91 -2.89
C GLY A 41 14.54 -0.04 -3.74
N MET A 42 15.63 -0.59 -3.17
CA MET A 42 16.47 -1.57 -3.86
C MET A 42 15.70 -2.87 -4.19
N GLY A 43 14.95 -3.40 -3.21
CA GLY A 43 14.11 -4.58 -3.40
C GLY A 43 13.07 -4.40 -4.50
N ALA A 44 12.45 -3.22 -4.55
CA ALA A 44 11.50 -2.85 -5.59
C ALA A 44 12.15 -2.74 -6.97
N GLY A 45 13.40 -2.28 -7.06
CA GLY A 45 14.15 -2.28 -8.32
C GLY A 45 14.33 -3.68 -8.90
N MET A 46 14.73 -4.65 -8.08
CA MET A 46 14.85 -6.06 -8.50
C MET A 46 13.49 -6.63 -8.90
N ARG A 47 12.45 -6.38 -8.10
CA ARG A 47 11.08 -6.86 -8.39
C ARG A 47 10.52 -6.26 -9.68
N HIS A 48 10.82 -4.99 -9.98
CA HIS A 48 10.42 -4.36 -11.25
C HIS A 48 11.09 -5.03 -12.46
N GLN A 49 12.37 -5.40 -12.35
CA GLN A 49 13.05 -6.17 -13.39
C GLN A 49 12.39 -7.54 -13.62
N THR A 50 12.03 -8.25 -12.55
CA THR A 50 11.26 -9.51 -12.65
C THR A 50 9.91 -9.27 -13.32
N TRP A 51 9.19 -8.23 -12.93
CA TRP A 51 7.91 -7.87 -13.55
C TRP A 51 8.06 -7.57 -15.05
N GLN A 52 9.06 -6.79 -15.44
CA GLN A 52 9.36 -6.47 -16.85
C GLN A 52 9.58 -7.74 -17.69
N GLN A 53 10.28 -8.73 -17.14
CA GLN A 53 10.47 -10.03 -17.80
C GLN A 53 9.14 -10.80 -17.88
N ALA A 54 8.37 -10.83 -16.79
CA ALA A 54 7.11 -11.55 -16.72
C ALA A 54 6.06 -11.04 -17.73
N VAL A 55 6.02 -9.72 -17.97
CA VAL A 55 5.01 -9.10 -18.83
C VAL A 55 5.53 -8.74 -20.23
N HIS A 56 6.74 -9.17 -20.57
CA HIS A 56 7.38 -8.84 -21.84
C HIS A 56 6.47 -9.19 -23.03
N GLY A 57 6.39 -8.28 -24.00
CA GLY A 57 5.56 -8.45 -25.21
C GLY A 57 4.06 -8.14 -25.03
N THR A 58 3.59 -7.86 -23.81
CA THR A 58 2.19 -7.43 -23.59
C THR A 58 2.03 -5.92 -23.72
N ARG A 59 0.86 -5.43 -24.14
CA ARG A 59 0.53 -3.99 -24.06
C ARG A 59 0.25 -3.60 -22.60
N PRO A 60 0.39 -2.30 -22.22
CA PRO A 60 -0.10 -1.82 -20.93
C PRO A 60 -1.56 -2.22 -20.71
N ALA A 61 -1.89 -2.61 -19.48
CA ALA A 61 -3.22 -2.95 -19.03
C ALA A 61 -3.85 -1.78 -18.27
N THR A 62 -5.17 -1.68 -18.34
CA THR A 62 -6.00 -0.82 -17.50
C THR A 62 -5.92 -1.31 -16.04
N PRO A 63 -5.54 -0.44 -15.09
CA PRO A 63 -5.53 -0.75 -13.66
C PRO A 63 -6.91 -1.05 -13.10
N TRP A 64 -6.96 -1.75 -11.96
CA TRP A 64 -8.20 -2.06 -11.24
C TRP A 64 -8.99 -0.80 -10.86
N ALA A 65 -8.31 0.26 -10.42
CA ALA A 65 -8.95 1.51 -9.99
C ALA A 65 -9.80 2.18 -11.09
N ASP A 66 -9.41 2.05 -12.37
CA ASP A 66 -10.20 2.56 -13.51
C ASP A 66 -11.50 1.79 -13.69
N PHE A 67 -11.45 0.48 -13.45
CA PHE A 67 -12.60 -0.40 -13.49
C PHE A 67 -13.56 -0.10 -12.33
N GLU A 68 -13.03 0.09 -11.11
CA GLU A 68 -13.81 0.51 -9.94
C GLU A 68 -14.48 1.87 -10.14
N ALA A 69 -13.77 2.85 -10.69
CA ALA A 69 -14.34 4.17 -10.98
C ALA A 69 -15.56 4.08 -11.89
N ARG A 70 -15.49 3.25 -12.94
CA ARG A 70 -16.62 3.02 -13.86
C ARG A 70 -17.80 2.31 -13.19
N ASN A 71 -17.52 1.35 -12.30
CA ASN A 71 -18.57 0.69 -11.52
C ASN A 71 -19.26 1.69 -10.57
N LEU A 72 -18.49 2.53 -9.88
CA LEU A 72 -19.04 3.54 -8.97
C LEU A 72 -19.91 4.58 -9.69
N GLU A 73 -19.55 4.98 -10.92
CA GLU A 73 -20.34 5.90 -11.74
C GLU A 73 -21.68 5.29 -12.20
N ASN A 74 -21.70 4.01 -12.54
CA ASN A 74 -22.93 3.33 -12.95
C ASN A 74 -22.89 1.81 -12.69
N PRO A 75 -23.25 1.37 -11.47
CA PRO A 75 -23.13 -0.05 -11.11
C PRO A 75 -24.01 -0.97 -11.95
N ALA A 76 -25.17 -0.47 -12.41
CA ALA A 76 -26.11 -1.24 -13.23
C ALA A 76 -25.59 -1.50 -14.65
N LYS A 77 -24.78 -0.59 -15.20
CA LYS A 77 -24.22 -0.71 -16.55
C LYS A 77 -22.87 -1.42 -16.58
N PHE A 78 -22.17 -1.47 -15.45
CA PHE A 78 -20.88 -2.13 -15.36
C PHE A 78 -20.78 -2.87 -14.02
N PRO A 79 -21.46 -4.03 -13.87
CA PRO A 79 -21.46 -4.83 -12.64
C PRO A 79 -20.07 -5.34 -12.26
N LEU A 80 -19.91 -5.73 -10.99
CA LEU A 80 -18.63 -6.21 -10.44
C LEU A 80 -18.08 -7.45 -11.18
N ASP A 81 -18.93 -8.37 -11.60
CA ASP A 81 -18.48 -9.58 -12.31
C ASP A 81 -17.92 -9.24 -13.69
N ASP A 82 -18.56 -8.34 -14.43
CA ASP A 82 -18.09 -7.85 -15.73
C ASP A 82 -16.78 -7.07 -15.59
N MET A 83 -16.68 -6.30 -14.50
CA MET A 83 -15.48 -5.57 -14.11
C MET A 83 -14.29 -6.51 -13.88
N ALA A 84 -14.50 -7.55 -13.07
CA ALA A 84 -13.50 -8.57 -12.79
C ALA A 84 -13.10 -9.33 -14.06
N ALA A 85 -14.08 -9.78 -14.85
CA ALA A 85 -13.84 -10.48 -16.10
C ALA A 85 -13.02 -9.62 -17.08
N ALA A 86 -13.37 -8.34 -17.23
CA ALA A 86 -12.65 -7.42 -18.09
C ALA A 86 -11.20 -7.23 -17.61
N PHE A 87 -10.97 -7.01 -16.31
CA PHE A 87 -9.63 -6.87 -15.75
C PHE A 87 -8.77 -8.13 -15.98
N TYR A 88 -9.31 -9.31 -15.68
CA TYR A 88 -8.59 -10.58 -15.80
C TYR A 88 -8.46 -11.09 -17.24
N SER A 89 -9.19 -10.55 -18.21
CA SER A 89 -9.00 -10.88 -19.63
C SER A 89 -7.75 -10.23 -20.25
N GLN A 90 -7.15 -9.25 -19.57
CA GLN A 90 -6.04 -8.48 -20.13
C GLN A 90 -4.77 -9.32 -20.25
N PRO A 91 -4.06 -9.32 -21.40
CA PRO A 91 -2.85 -10.14 -21.59
C PRO A 91 -1.76 -9.91 -20.54
N ARG A 92 -1.55 -8.66 -20.11
CA ARG A 92 -0.56 -8.31 -19.09
C ARG A 92 -0.91 -8.85 -17.70
N VAL A 93 -2.19 -8.79 -17.32
CA VAL A 93 -2.69 -9.36 -16.06
C VAL A 93 -2.55 -10.88 -16.08
N ASN A 94 -2.88 -11.53 -17.19
CA ASN A 94 -2.70 -12.98 -17.34
C ASN A 94 -1.22 -13.39 -17.32
N ALA A 95 -0.33 -12.61 -17.92
CA ALA A 95 1.12 -12.86 -17.85
C ALA A 95 1.64 -12.80 -16.40
N MET A 96 1.22 -11.80 -15.61
CA MET A 96 1.54 -11.74 -14.17
C MET A 96 0.99 -12.95 -13.40
N ARG A 97 -0.26 -13.36 -13.68
CA ARG A 97 -0.87 -14.54 -13.04
C ARG A 97 -0.12 -15.84 -13.37
N MET A 98 0.25 -16.02 -14.64
CA MET A 98 1.04 -17.19 -15.07
C MET A 98 2.42 -17.19 -14.43
N HIS A 99 3.09 -16.03 -14.33
CA HIS A 99 4.35 -15.90 -13.59
C HIS A 99 4.17 -16.30 -12.12
N ASN A 100 3.17 -15.74 -11.43
CA ASN A 100 2.90 -16.04 -10.02
C ASN A 100 2.54 -17.51 -9.79
N ALA A 101 1.89 -18.18 -10.75
CA ALA A 101 1.58 -19.60 -10.66
C ALA A 101 2.83 -20.50 -10.80
N ALA A 102 3.85 -20.03 -11.53
CA ALA A 102 5.11 -20.75 -11.74
C ALA A 102 6.20 -20.39 -10.72
N TYR A 103 6.08 -19.25 -10.04
CA TYR A 103 7.08 -18.70 -9.14
C TYR A 103 6.73 -18.96 -7.66
N THR A 104 7.70 -19.48 -6.89
CA THR A 104 7.50 -19.85 -5.47
C THR A 104 7.90 -18.75 -4.48
N GLY A 105 8.41 -17.61 -4.96
CA GLY A 105 8.74 -16.46 -4.13
C GLY A 105 7.55 -15.53 -3.89
N VAL A 106 7.83 -14.28 -3.51
CA VAL A 106 6.78 -13.27 -3.31
C VAL A 106 6.10 -12.97 -4.64
N PRO A 107 4.76 -13.12 -4.75
CA PRO A 107 4.06 -12.90 -6.01
C PRO A 107 4.12 -11.43 -6.44
N LEU A 108 4.03 -11.22 -7.76
CA LEU A 108 3.78 -9.90 -8.33
C LEU A 108 2.33 -9.52 -8.05
N ALA A 109 2.14 -8.61 -7.09
CA ALA A 109 0.86 -8.04 -6.69
C ALA A 109 0.13 -7.43 -7.90
N LEU A 110 -1.10 -7.86 -8.17
CA LEU A 110 -1.90 -7.33 -9.29
C LEU A 110 -2.42 -5.93 -8.99
N GLU A 111 -2.67 -5.64 -7.72
CA GLU A 111 -3.02 -4.33 -7.17
C GLU A 111 -1.92 -3.27 -7.42
N GLU A 112 -0.66 -3.70 -7.56
CA GLU A 112 0.47 -2.82 -7.88
C GLU A 112 0.66 -2.61 -9.39
N LEU A 113 -0.21 -3.16 -10.25
CA LEU A 113 -0.08 -3.08 -11.72
C LEU A 113 0.14 -1.64 -12.20
N GLU A 114 -0.61 -0.68 -11.66
CA GLU A 114 -0.50 0.72 -12.06
C GLU A 114 0.90 1.29 -11.80
N ILE A 115 1.44 1.05 -10.59
CA ILE A 115 2.76 1.57 -10.23
C ILE A 115 3.90 0.81 -10.92
N PHE A 116 3.72 -0.49 -11.20
CA PHE A 116 4.65 -1.21 -12.07
C PHE A 116 4.75 -0.57 -13.46
N GLN A 117 3.59 -0.20 -14.04
CA GLN A 117 3.51 0.45 -15.36
C GLN A 117 4.03 1.88 -15.37
N ALA A 118 4.02 2.59 -14.24
CA ALA A 118 4.61 3.93 -14.11
C ALA A 118 6.14 3.93 -14.26
N GLY A 119 6.79 2.77 -14.19
CA GLY A 119 8.21 2.59 -14.48
C GLY A 119 9.08 2.32 -13.25
N PRO A 120 10.37 1.99 -13.45
CA PRO A 120 11.24 1.48 -12.40
C PRO A 120 11.45 2.50 -11.28
N THR A 121 11.73 3.76 -11.63
CA THR A 121 11.98 4.83 -10.65
C THR A 121 10.73 5.14 -9.83
N ALA A 122 9.56 5.19 -10.46
CA ALA A 122 8.30 5.41 -9.76
C ALA A 122 8.02 4.26 -8.78
N TYR A 123 8.20 3.01 -9.21
CA TYR A 123 7.99 1.84 -8.35
C TYR A 123 8.97 1.78 -7.18
N GLN A 124 10.24 2.11 -7.40
CA GLN A 124 11.24 2.19 -6.33
C GLN A 124 10.89 3.26 -5.30
N HIS A 125 10.53 4.46 -5.73
CA HIS A 125 10.16 5.54 -4.82
C HIS A 125 8.87 5.24 -4.06
N TYR A 126 7.85 4.72 -4.75
CA TYR A 126 6.59 4.31 -4.12
C TYR A 126 6.85 3.27 -3.02
N SER A 127 7.58 2.21 -3.35
CA SER A 127 7.93 1.14 -2.40
C SER A 127 8.79 1.62 -1.24
N ALA A 128 9.70 2.57 -1.50
CA ALA A 128 10.46 3.20 -0.43
C ALA A 128 9.52 3.94 0.52
N CYS A 129 8.56 4.73 0.02
CA CYS A 129 7.64 5.49 0.87
C CYS A 129 6.68 4.59 1.67
N THR A 130 6.23 3.48 1.10
CA THR A 130 5.33 2.53 1.77
C THR A 130 6.02 1.66 2.82
N ALA A 131 7.36 1.59 2.81
CA ALA A 131 8.13 0.74 3.71
C ALA A 131 7.99 1.10 5.20
N VAL A 132 7.70 2.37 5.49
CA VAL A 132 7.59 2.88 6.86
C VAL A 132 6.15 3.23 7.22
N VAL A 133 5.38 3.75 6.26
CA VAL A 133 3.99 4.17 6.48
C VAL A 133 3.08 3.37 5.55
N GLY A 134 2.24 2.52 6.16
CA GLY A 134 1.24 1.70 5.48
C GLY A 134 -0.02 2.52 5.11
N ASP A 135 -1.20 2.01 5.43
CA ASP A 135 -2.47 2.54 4.91
C ASP A 135 -2.89 3.91 5.48
N ALA A 136 -2.46 4.23 6.70
CA ALA A 136 -2.73 5.52 7.34
C ALA A 136 -1.64 5.89 8.36
N LEU A 137 -1.53 7.18 8.66
CA LEU A 137 -0.65 7.74 9.69
C LEU A 137 -1.43 8.66 10.61
N LEU A 138 -1.44 8.34 11.91
CA LEU A 138 -2.02 9.20 12.92
C LEU A 138 -0.94 10.06 13.58
N ARG A 139 -1.11 11.38 13.52
CA ARG A 139 -0.20 12.37 14.11
C ARG A 139 -0.50 12.60 15.59
N LEU A 140 0.45 13.22 16.29
CA LEU A 140 0.32 13.55 17.72
C LEU A 140 -0.82 14.54 18.04
N ASP A 141 -1.20 15.38 17.07
CA ASP A 141 -2.32 16.31 17.19
C ASP A 141 -3.69 15.64 16.91
N GLY A 142 -3.70 14.32 16.66
CA GLY A 142 -4.89 13.55 16.33
C GLY A 142 -5.29 13.63 14.85
N THR A 143 -4.54 14.36 14.02
CA THR A 143 -4.80 14.43 12.57
C THR A 143 -4.43 13.10 11.93
N GLN A 144 -5.37 12.50 11.20
CA GLN A 144 -5.13 11.32 10.38
C GLN A 144 -4.73 11.73 8.96
N LEU A 145 -3.62 11.18 8.47
CA LEU A 145 -3.31 11.13 7.04
C LEU A 145 -3.69 9.75 6.51
N ALA A 146 -4.41 9.72 5.41
CA ALA A 146 -4.79 8.54 4.66
C ALA A 146 -5.01 8.95 3.20
N PRO A 147 -4.92 8.02 2.22
CA PRO A 147 -5.31 8.33 0.86
C PRO A 147 -6.79 8.71 0.78
N ALA A 148 -7.14 9.66 -0.09
CA ALA A 148 -8.53 10.09 -0.27
C ALA A 148 -9.40 9.04 -1.00
N SER A 149 -8.77 8.18 -1.80
CA SER A 149 -9.38 7.03 -2.46
C SER A 149 -8.31 5.98 -2.79
N ASP A 150 -8.71 4.85 -3.35
CA ASP A 150 -7.78 3.81 -3.79
C ASP A 150 -7.00 4.17 -5.08
N ARG A 151 -7.29 5.30 -5.71
CA ARG A 151 -6.55 5.78 -6.89
C ARG A 151 -5.08 6.02 -6.55
N MET A 152 -4.19 5.63 -7.46
CA MET A 152 -2.75 5.79 -7.26
C MET A 152 -2.34 7.23 -6.99
N ALA A 153 -2.97 8.22 -7.64
CA ALA A 153 -2.69 9.63 -7.41
C ALA A 153 -2.92 10.06 -5.95
N ASP A 154 -3.99 9.56 -5.33
CA ASP A 154 -4.31 9.84 -3.92
C ASP A 154 -3.37 9.10 -2.97
N ARG A 155 -3.02 7.84 -3.31
CA ARG A 155 -2.01 7.06 -2.58
C ARG A 155 -0.63 7.72 -2.60
N VAL A 156 -0.18 8.18 -3.76
CA VAL A 156 1.09 8.91 -3.91
C VAL A 156 1.07 10.20 -3.10
N THR A 157 -0.01 10.99 -3.21
CA THR A 157 -0.17 12.23 -2.43
C THR A 157 -0.07 11.97 -0.93
N TYR A 158 -0.75 10.94 -0.44
CA TYR A 158 -0.67 10.51 0.95
C TYR A 158 0.74 10.10 1.36
N HIS A 159 1.40 9.23 0.60
CA HIS A 159 2.75 8.75 0.93
C HIS A 159 3.80 9.87 0.91
N GLU A 160 3.66 10.87 0.03
CA GLU A 160 4.51 12.06 0.05
C GLU A 160 4.31 12.87 1.35
N GLN A 161 3.06 13.14 1.72
CA GLN A 161 2.74 13.89 2.94
C GLN A 161 3.20 13.13 4.19
N ALA A 162 2.98 11.82 4.23
CA ALA A 162 3.42 10.95 5.30
C ALA A 162 4.94 10.95 5.43
N SER A 163 5.68 10.75 4.33
CA SER A 163 7.15 10.75 4.33
C SER A 163 7.73 12.08 4.80
N ARG A 164 7.14 13.21 4.37
CA ARG A 164 7.54 14.54 4.86
C ARG A 164 7.31 14.69 6.36
N TYR A 165 6.18 14.22 6.89
CA TYR A 165 5.92 14.25 8.32
C TYR A 165 6.90 13.37 9.11
N MET A 166 7.19 12.15 8.61
CA MET A 166 8.16 11.24 9.24
C MET A 166 9.55 11.87 9.38
N ALA A 167 9.98 12.68 8.41
CA ALA A 167 11.24 13.41 8.46
C ALA A 167 11.29 14.52 9.54
N THR A 168 10.14 14.91 10.11
CA THR A 168 10.07 15.91 11.19
C THR A 168 10.09 15.30 12.59
N LEU A 169 10.13 13.97 12.69
CA LEU A 169 10.05 13.30 13.98
C LEU A 169 11.32 13.54 14.81
N GLY A 170 11.12 13.89 16.08
CA GLY A 170 12.20 13.98 17.04
C GLY A 170 12.66 12.60 17.53
N ASP A 171 13.93 12.47 17.88
CA ASP A 171 14.58 11.22 18.29
C ASP A 171 13.87 10.46 19.43
N ALA A 172 13.24 11.19 20.34
CA ALA A 172 12.53 10.62 21.49
C ALA A 172 11.06 10.24 21.18
N GLN A 173 10.51 10.70 20.05
CA GLN A 173 9.15 10.36 19.66
C GLN A 173 9.06 8.87 19.35
N ARG A 174 7.94 8.26 19.73
CA ARG A 174 7.71 6.83 19.56
C ARG A 174 6.80 6.60 18.38
N LEU A 175 7.23 5.70 17.50
CA LEU A 175 6.43 5.18 16.40
C LEU A 175 5.85 3.84 16.78
N LEU A 176 4.58 3.63 16.42
CA LEU A 176 3.83 2.43 16.73
C LEU A 176 3.06 2.04 15.47
N ALA A 177 3.40 0.89 14.92
CA ALA A 177 2.64 0.25 13.85
C ALA A 177 1.54 -0.60 14.50
N VAL A 178 0.33 -0.46 13.98
CA VAL A 178 -0.85 -1.20 14.46
C VAL A 178 -1.55 -1.79 13.25
N THR A 179 -1.81 -3.10 13.29
CA THR A 179 -2.70 -3.74 12.32
C THR A 179 -4.10 -3.78 12.93
N LEU A 180 -5.07 -3.18 12.24
CA LEU A 180 -6.48 -3.32 12.60
C LEU A 180 -6.96 -4.68 12.10
N GLN A 181 -7.46 -5.54 13.00
CA GLN A 181 -8.19 -6.73 12.57
C GLN A 181 -9.53 -6.26 12.00
N HIS A 182 -9.78 -6.54 10.72
CA HIS A 182 -11.13 -6.43 10.16
C HIS A 182 -12.04 -7.42 10.90
N GLN A 183 -13.12 -6.90 11.48
CA GLN A 183 -14.25 -7.70 11.96
C GLN A 183 -15.21 -8.01 10.83
#